data_AF-A0A8X6V148-F1
#
_entry.id   AF-A0A8X6V148-F1
#
_cell.length_a   1.000
_cell.length_b   1.000
_cell.length_c   1.000
_cell.angle_alpha   90.00
_cell.angle_beta   90.00
_cell.angle_gamma   90.00
#
_symmetry.space_group_name_H-M   'P 1'
#
loop_
_entity.id
_entity.type
_entity.pdbx_description
1 polymer ?
#
loop_
_entity_poly.entity_id
_entity_poly.type
_entity_poly.pdbx_seq_one_letter_code
_entity_poly.pdbx_strand_id
1 'polypeptide(L)'
;MMKHTYSSGTLSRTQAFEWLRPFREGRESVEEDERPGRPQTFLTAKSIEKVSVFGFQECDEEDVETWVACDAEDCRFQMLNDDEIVTSVQEESYPVNDETNEDEESNSNECSKCPSNNDVFSALETAMEWYEQQSECCPTQLLLIKRIRDLSAKKRCTIVQRKISDYSLQ
;
A
#
# COMPACT_ATOMS: atom_id res chain seq x y z
N MET A 1 39.96 -25.60 10.61
CA MET A 1 39.32 -26.76 9.95
C MET A 1 38.02 -26.38 9.24
N MET A 2 36.95 -25.96 9.91
CA MET A 2 35.64 -25.71 9.24
C MET A 2 35.63 -24.66 8.12
N LYS A 3 36.39 -23.55 8.25
CA LYS A 3 36.47 -22.51 7.20
C LYS A 3 37.14 -22.98 5.91
N HIS A 4 37.98 -24.01 5.99
CA HIS A 4 38.67 -24.57 4.83
C HIS A 4 37.76 -25.52 4.04
N THR A 5 36.68 -26.04 4.64
CA THR A 5 35.78 -27.01 4.00
C THR A 5 34.47 -26.40 3.53
N TYR A 6 33.97 -25.34 4.18
CA TYR A 6 32.65 -24.75 3.87
C TYR A 6 32.69 -23.25 3.49
N SER A 7 33.88 -22.74 3.14
CA SER A 7 34.17 -21.38 2.62
C SER A 7 33.27 -20.25 3.14
N SER A 8 32.09 -20.03 2.54
CA SER A 8 31.15 -18.95 2.85
C SER A 8 29.91 -19.38 3.67
N GLY A 9 29.61 -20.67 3.78
CA GLY A 9 28.46 -21.22 4.50
C GLY A 9 28.75 -21.57 5.96
N THR A 10 29.92 -21.22 6.49
CA THR A 10 30.26 -21.52 7.89
C THR A 10 29.53 -20.61 8.87
N LEU A 11 28.93 -21.19 9.90
CA LEU A 11 28.44 -20.46 11.06
C LEU A 11 29.52 -19.51 11.60
N SER A 12 29.09 -18.31 12.01
CA SER A 12 29.97 -17.36 12.67
C SER A 12 30.52 -17.96 13.98
N ARG A 13 31.65 -17.43 14.46
CA ARG A 13 32.24 -17.86 15.73
C ARG A 13 31.23 -17.78 16.88
N THR A 14 30.44 -16.71 16.93
CA THR A 14 29.40 -16.51 17.96
C THR A 14 28.30 -17.56 17.88
N GLN A 15 27.78 -17.82 16.67
CA GLN A 15 26.74 -18.85 16.46
C GLN A 15 27.25 -20.25 16.84
N ALA A 16 28.51 -20.56 16.56
CA ALA A 16 29.12 -21.83 16.98
C ALA A 16 29.20 -21.97 18.51
N PHE A 17 29.45 -20.88 19.24
CA PHE A 17 29.44 -20.90 20.71
C PHE A 17 28.04 -21.00 21.29
N GLU A 18 27.05 -20.33 20.69
CA GLU A 18 25.65 -20.46 21.10
C GLU A 18 25.13 -21.88 20.86
N TRP A 19 25.47 -22.49 19.73
CA TRP A 19 25.18 -23.89 19.45
C TRP A 19 25.86 -24.85 20.45
N LEU A 20 27.12 -24.61 20.81
CA LEU A 20 27.86 -25.48 21.73
C LEU A 20 27.36 -25.40 23.18
N ARG A 21 26.75 -24.28 23.60
CA ARG A 21 26.34 -24.04 24.99
C ARG A 21 25.33 -25.10 25.49
N PRO A 22 24.21 -25.38 24.80
CA PRO A 22 23.28 -26.44 25.19
C PRO A 22 23.93 -27.83 25.33
N PHE A 23 24.88 -28.19 24.47
CA PHE A 23 25.59 -29.48 24.58
C PHE A 23 26.45 -29.57 25.84
N ARG A 24 27.05 -28.45 26.27
CA ARG A 24 27.76 -28.38 27.56
C ARG A 24 26.83 -28.45 28.76
N GLU A 25 25.57 -28.04 28.58
CA GLU A 25 24.51 -28.08 29.59
C GLU A 25 23.75 -29.43 29.60
N GLY A 26 24.15 -30.39 28.76
CA GLY A 26 23.64 -31.76 28.76
C GLY A 26 22.57 -32.07 27.71
N ARG A 27 22.30 -31.16 26.75
CA ARG A 27 21.47 -31.49 25.58
C ARG A 27 22.24 -32.43 24.65
N GLU A 28 21.61 -33.53 24.26
CA GLU A 28 22.13 -34.46 23.25
C GLU A 28 21.38 -34.37 21.90
N SER A 29 20.26 -33.65 21.86
CA SER A 29 19.48 -33.44 20.63
C SER A 29 20.12 -32.41 19.70
N VAL A 30 20.11 -32.71 18.39
CA VAL A 30 20.54 -31.81 17.31
C VAL A 30 19.37 -31.07 16.67
N GLU A 31 18.14 -31.48 17.00
CA GLU A 31 16.92 -30.86 16.46
C GLU A 31 16.72 -29.45 17.01
N GLU A 32 16.09 -28.59 16.19
CA GLU A 32 15.72 -27.24 16.58
C GLU A 32 14.64 -27.29 17.68
N ASP A 33 14.79 -26.46 18.72
CA ASP A 33 13.77 -26.34 19.76
C ASP A 33 12.48 -25.75 19.19
N GLU A 34 11.36 -26.07 19.84
CA GLU A 34 10.09 -25.44 19.52
C GLU A 34 10.23 -23.92 19.63
N ARG A 35 10.19 -23.27 18.46
CA ARG A 35 10.36 -21.83 18.38
C ARG A 35 9.18 -21.19 19.11
N PRO A 36 9.40 -20.26 20.05
CA PRO A 36 8.28 -19.59 20.72
C PRO A 36 7.40 -18.97 19.64
N GLY A 37 6.14 -19.41 19.61
CA GLY A 37 5.14 -18.91 18.68
C GLY A 37 4.97 -17.40 18.86
N ARG A 38 4.30 -16.77 17.88
CA ARG A 38 4.00 -15.34 17.95
C ARG A 38 3.33 -15.04 19.29
N PRO A 39 3.86 -14.16 20.14
CA PRO A 39 3.19 -13.80 21.38
C PRO A 39 1.82 -13.22 21.02
N GLN A 40 0.76 -13.82 21.55
CA GLN A 40 -0.61 -13.38 21.31
C GLN A 40 -0.90 -12.16 22.19
N THR A 41 -0.30 -11.02 21.82
CA THR A 41 -0.44 -9.74 22.55
C THR A 41 -1.75 -9.01 22.25
N PHE A 42 -2.62 -9.59 21.43
CA PHE A 42 -3.73 -8.87 20.81
C PHE A 42 -4.89 -8.54 21.77
N LEU A 43 -4.99 -9.19 22.94
CA LEU A 43 -6.14 -9.04 23.84
C LEU A 43 -5.73 -8.85 25.31
N THR A 44 -4.57 -8.27 25.59
CA THR A 44 -4.23 -7.94 26.98
C THR A 44 -5.01 -6.69 27.38
N ALA A 45 -5.64 -6.65 28.57
CA ALA A 45 -6.37 -5.46 29.03
C ALA A 45 -5.55 -4.16 28.91
N LYS A 46 -4.24 -4.25 29.16
CA LYS A 46 -3.27 -3.15 28.97
C LYS A 46 -3.09 -2.71 27.51
N SER A 47 -3.18 -3.62 26.53
CA SER A 47 -3.14 -3.25 25.11
C SER A 47 -4.46 -2.64 24.66
N ILE A 48 -5.59 -3.10 25.20
CA ILE A 48 -6.92 -2.57 24.91
C ILE A 48 -7.07 -1.15 25.47
N GLU A 49 -6.70 -0.92 26.74
CA GLU A 49 -6.71 0.40 27.36
C GLU A 49 -5.83 1.39 26.59
N LYS A 50 -4.63 0.95 26.18
CA LYS A 50 -3.72 1.79 25.41
C LYS A 50 -4.29 2.19 24.05
N VAL A 51 -5.07 1.34 23.40
CA VAL A 51 -5.73 1.65 22.12
C VAL A 51 -6.94 2.57 22.32
N SER A 52 -7.71 2.38 23.39
CA SER A 52 -8.85 3.23 23.75
C SER A 52 -8.45 4.70 23.99
N VAL A 53 -7.27 4.93 24.58
CA VAL A 53 -6.71 6.29 24.81
C VAL A 53 -6.48 7.07 23.50
N PHE A 54 -6.31 6.40 22.35
CA PHE A 54 -6.09 7.08 21.06
C PHE A 54 -7.38 7.56 20.39
N GLY A 55 -8.53 7.47 21.05
CA GLY A 55 -9.79 8.03 20.55
C GLY A 55 -10.38 7.26 19.36
N PHE A 56 -10.04 5.97 19.22
CA PHE A 56 -10.78 5.09 18.33
C PHE A 56 -12.14 4.82 18.96
N GLN A 57 -13.17 5.48 18.42
CA GLN A 57 -14.56 5.16 18.70
C GLN A 57 -14.82 3.73 18.22
N GLU A 58 -15.54 2.94 19.02
CA GLU A 58 -15.96 1.61 18.58
C GLU A 58 -16.87 1.76 17.36
N CYS A 59 -16.69 0.87 16.39
CA CYS A 59 -17.48 0.85 15.17
C CYS A 59 -18.95 0.63 15.55
N ASP A 60 -19.80 1.62 15.28
CA ASP A 60 -21.23 1.55 15.60
C ASP A 60 -22.07 1.10 14.39
N GLU A 61 -23.38 0.97 14.59
CA GLU A 61 -24.30 0.51 13.55
C GLU A 61 -24.37 1.48 12.36
N GLU A 62 -24.20 2.78 12.62
CA GLU A 62 -24.18 3.83 11.60
C GLU A 62 -22.90 3.76 10.75
N ASP A 63 -21.75 3.43 11.36
CA ASP A 63 -20.51 3.15 10.63
C ASP A 63 -20.70 1.99 9.65
N VAL A 64 -21.35 0.91 10.09
CA VAL A 64 -21.62 -0.27 9.24
C VAL A 64 -22.59 0.08 8.11
N GLU A 65 -23.66 0.81 8.39
CA GLU A 65 -24.61 1.29 7.38
C GLU A 65 -23.92 2.21 6.35
N THR A 66 -23.04 3.10 6.80
CA THR A 66 -22.27 3.99 5.92
C THR A 66 -21.36 3.22 4.98
N TRP A 67 -20.71 2.15 5.47
CA TRP A 67 -19.86 1.30 4.64
C TRP A 67 -20.69 0.51 3.62
N VAL A 68 -21.82 -0.05 4.03
CA VAL A 68 -22.74 -0.77 3.14
C VAL A 68 -23.32 0.15 2.07
N ALA A 69 -23.64 1.41 2.42
CA ALA A 69 -24.10 2.42 1.47
C ALA A 69 -23.00 2.81 0.47
N CYS A 70 -21.75 2.92 0.92
CA CYS A 70 -20.60 3.20 0.05
C CYS A 70 -20.37 2.07 -0.98
N ASP A 71 -20.56 0.81 -0.60
CA ASP A 71 -20.49 -0.33 -1.52
C ASP A 71 -21.66 -0.36 -2.52
N ALA A 72 -22.83 0.17 -2.16
CA ALA A 72 -23.98 0.24 -3.06
C ALA A 72 -23.80 1.28 -4.19
N GLU A 73 -23.02 2.34 -3.94
CA GLU A 73 -22.64 3.34 -4.97
C GLU A 73 -21.38 2.91 -5.76
N ASP A 74 -20.72 1.83 -5.35
CA ASP A 74 -19.51 1.29 -5.95
C ASP A 74 -19.83 0.39 -7.16
N CYS A 75 -20.25 1.01 -8.27
CA CYS A 75 -20.44 0.32 -9.55
C CYS A 75 -19.11 -0.06 -10.25
N ARG A 76 -17.95 0.25 -9.66
CA ARG A 76 -16.63 0.11 -10.34
C ARG A 76 -16.12 -1.33 -10.37
N PHE A 77 -16.87 -2.28 -9.80
CA PHE A 77 -16.69 -3.71 -10.02
C PHE A 77 -17.98 -4.39 -10.48
N GLN A 78 -18.66 -3.82 -11.48
CA GLN A 78 -19.61 -4.62 -12.25
C GLN A 78 -18.91 -5.87 -12.77
N MET A 79 -19.42 -7.04 -12.38
CA MET A 79 -19.04 -8.31 -12.99
C MET A 79 -19.57 -8.31 -14.41
N LEU A 80 -18.75 -7.86 -15.36
CA LEU A 80 -19.07 -7.91 -16.78
C LEU A 80 -19.16 -9.37 -17.24
N ASN A 81 -20.11 -9.64 -18.13
CA ASN A 81 -20.14 -10.92 -18.83
C ASN A 81 -19.03 -11.00 -19.88
N ASP A 82 -18.66 -12.21 -20.30
CA ASP A 82 -17.59 -12.45 -21.28
C ASP A 82 -17.77 -11.59 -22.56
N ASP A 83 -19.01 -11.44 -23.03
CA ASP A 83 -19.32 -10.63 -24.22
C ASP A 83 -19.08 -9.12 -23.99
N GLU A 84 -19.41 -8.61 -22.80
CA GLU A 84 -19.23 -7.19 -22.43
C GLU A 84 -17.75 -6.85 -22.26
N ILE A 85 -16.97 -7.78 -21.70
CA ILE A 85 -15.51 -7.65 -21.56
C ILE A 85 -14.86 -7.51 -22.94
N VAL A 86 -15.28 -8.32 -23.91
CA VAL A 86 -14.72 -8.29 -25.27
C VAL A 86 -14.98 -6.95 -25.96
N THR A 87 -16.17 -6.38 -25.80
CA THR A 87 -16.51 -5.07 -26.37
C THR A 87 -15.69 -3.94 -25.77
N SER A 88 -15.51 -3.91 -24.44
CA SER A 88 -14.70 -2.87 -23.78
C SER A 88 -13.23 -2.91 -24.19
N VAL A 89 -12.67 -4.10 -24.38
CA VAL A 89 -11.28 -4.26 -24.86
C VAL A 89 -11.12 -3.82 -26.32
N GLN A 90 -12.16 -3.96 -27.14
CA GLN A 90 -12.13 -3.52 -28.54
C GLN A 90 -12.25 -2.00 -28.66
N GLU A 91 -13.08 -1.35 -27.83
CA GLU A 91 -13.24 0.10 -27.80
C GLU A 91 -11.96 0.86 -27.40
N GLU A 92 -11.12 0.29 -26.54
CA GLU A 92 -9.82 0.88 -26.19
C GLU A 92 -8.76 0.79 -27.30
N SER A 93 -9.00 0.03 -28.38
CA SER A 93 -7.98 -0.32 -29.37
C SER A 93 -7.94 0.54 -30.64
N TYR A 94 -8.77 1.58 -30.75
CA TYR A 94 -8.78 2.43 -31.94
C TYR A 94 -7.68 3.51 -31.88
N PRO A 95 -6.68 3.50 -32.78
CA PRO A 95 -5.84 4.68 -32.99
C PRO A 95 -6.71 5.75 -33.66
N VAL A 96 -6.85 6.90 -32.98
CA VAL A 96 -7.43 8.13 -33.52
C VAL A 96 -6.69 8.47 -34.81
N ASN A 97 -7.33 8.24 -35.94
CA ASN A 97 -6.94 8.88 -37.20
C ASN A 97 -7.69 10.20 -37.25
N ASP A 98 -6.91 11.27 -37.13
CA ASP A 98 -7.25 12.64 -37.49
C ASP A 98 -7.76 12.69 -38.94
N GLU A 99 -9.01 13.10 -39.16
CA GLU A 99 -9.46 14.02 -40.23
C GLU A 99 -10.90 14.53 -39.92
N THR A 100 -10.96 15.81 -39.52
CA THR A 100 -12.04 16.83 -39.65
C THR A 100 -13.46 16.42 -40.08
N ASN A 101 -14.47 16.85 -39.29
CA ASN A 101 -15.61 17.64 -39.79
C ASN A 101 -16.28 18.44 -38.65
N GLU A 102 -16.58 19.70 -38.94
CA GLU A 102 -17.22 20.67 -38.07
C GLU A 102 -18.73 20.42 -37.95
N ASP A 103 -19.28 20.79 -36.79
CA ASP A 103 -20.70 21.05 -36.50
C ASP A 103 -21.62 19.85 -36.25
N GLU A 104 -21.73 19.44 -34.97
CA GLU A 104 -23.02 19.19 -34.31
C GLU A 104 -22.90 19.59 -32.83
N GLU A 105 -23.55 20.70 -32.49
CA GLU A 105 -23.66 21.22 -31.14
C GLU A 105 -24.61 20.33 -30.31
N SER A 106 -24.03 19.40 -29.53
CA SER A 106 -24.69 18.81 -28.37
C SER A 106 -24.05 19.33 -27.09
N ASN A 107 -24.69 20.38 -26.58
CA ASN A 107 -24.45 20.99 -25.30
C ASN A 107 -24.94 20.06 -24.17
N SER A 108 -24.01 19.33 -23.54
CA SER A 108 -24.13 18.95 -22.14
C SER A 108 -22.78 18.51 -21.58
N ASN A 109 -22.41 19.22 -20.51
CA ASN A 109 -21.36 18.94 -19.53
C ASN A 109 -20.00 19.56 -19.88
N GLU A 110 -19.75 20.69 -19.20
CA GLU A 110 -18.41 21.14 -18.83
C GLU A 110 -17.54 19.91 -18.57
N CYS A 111 -16.65 19.61 -19.51
CA CYS A 111 -15.54 18.71 -19.29
C CYS A 111 -14.71 19.39 -18.20
N SER A 112 -15.00 19.01 -16.96
CA SER A 112 -14.27 19.45 -15.79
C SER A 112 -12.85 19.03 -16.05
N LYS A 113 -12.00 19.99 -16.45
CA LYS A 113 -10.59 19.73 -16.75
C LYS A 113 -10.06 18.95 -15.57
N CYS A 114 -9.84 17.65 -15.77
CA CYS A 114 -9.36 16.79 -14.71
C CYS A 114 -8.03 17.41 -14.30
N PRO A 115 -7.90 17.93 -13.06
CA PRO A 115 -6.71 18.67 -12.68
C PRO A 115 -5.51 17.75 -12.91
N SER A 116 -4.47 18.28 -13.57
CA SER A 116 -3.29 17.48 -13.84
C SER A 116 -2.77 16.92 -12.54
N ASN A 117 -2.14 15.76 -12.63
CA ASN A 117 -1.42 15.15 -11.53
C ASN A 117 -0.47 16.14 -10.80
N ASN A 118 0.10 17.11 -11.53
CA ASN A 118 0.89 18.21 -10.95
C ASN A 118 0.01 19.23 -10.22
N ASP A 119 -1.11 19.65 -10.81
CA ASP A 119 -2.07 20.61 -10.23
C ASP A 119 -2.69 20.09 -8.92
N VAL A 120 -3.02 18.80 -8.87
CA VAL A 120 -3.51 18.14 -7.66
C VAL A 120 -2.45 18.13 -6.56
N PHE A 121 -1.18 17.95 -6.94
CA PHE A 121 -0.07 17.93 -5.98
C PHE A 121 0.17 19.32 -5.37
N SER A 122 0.24 20.36 -6.20
CA SER A 122 0.42 21.73 -5.74
C SER A 122 -0.77 22.23 -4.91
N ALA A 123 -2.00 21.85 -5.29
CA ALA A 123 -3.20 22.14 -4.52
C ALA A 123 -3.17 21.50 -3.12
N LEU A 124 -2.76 20.22 -3.02
CA LEU A 124 -2.62 19.54 -1.73
C LEU A 124 -1.51 20.16 -0.87
N GLU A 125 -0.40 20.58 -1.48
CA GLU A 125 0.68 21.28 -0.77
C GLU A 125 0.20 22.61 -0.19
N THR A 126 -0.50 23.41 -1.00
CA THR A 126 -1.08 24.68 -0.59
C THR A 126 -2.10 24.51 0.55
N ALA A 127 -2.95 23.47 0.46
CA ALA A 127 -3.92 23.15 1.50
C ALA A 127 -3.25 22.74 2.82
N MET A 128 -2.14 22.00 2.77
CA MET A 128 -1.36 21.65 3.96
C MET A 128 -0.72 22.87 4.61
N GLU A 129 -0.07 23.74 3.83
CA GLU A 129 0.57 24.96 4.36
C GLU A 129 -0.44 25.89 5.02
N TRP A 130 -1.63 26.03 4.43
CA TRP A 130 -2.73 26.81 5.00
C TRP A 130 -3.25 26.17 6.31
N TYR A 131 -3.38 24.85 6.34
CA TYR A 131 -3.88 24.10 7.49
C TYR A 131 -2.88 24.08 8.66
N GLU A 132 -1.57 24.03 8.39
CA GLU A 132 -0.50 24.12 9.40
C GLU A 132 -0.48 25.48 10.13
N GLN A 133 -1.01 26.54 9.50
CA GLN A 133 -1.08 27.89 10.08
C GLN A 133 -2.31 28.11 10.97
N GLN A 134 -3.30 27.22 10.95
CA GLN A 134 -4.50 27.35 11.78
C GLN A 134 -4.20 26.95 13.23
N SER A 135 -4.78 27.66 14.20
CA SER A 135 -4.63 27.32 15.64
C SER A 135 -5.25 25.98 16.03
N GLU A 136 -6.13 25.45 15.18
CA GLU A 136 -6.84 24.18 15.34
C GLU A 136 -6.16 23.03 14.57
N CYS A 137 -4.92 23.23 14.11
CA CYS A 137 -4.20 22.23 13.34
C CYS A 137 -4.04 20.91 14.12
N CYS A 138 -4.69 19.85 13.64
CA CYS A 138 -4.63 18.52 14.21
C CYS A 138 -3.57 17.67 13.50
N PRO A 139 -2.57 17.11 14.22
CA PRO A 139 -1.53 16.26 13.63
C PRO A 139 -2.08 15.04 12.88
N THR A 140 -3.20 14.47 13.33
CA THR A 140 -3.83 13.31 12.69
C THR A 140 -4.41 13.68 11.32
N GLN A 141 -5.05 14.85 11.21
CA GLN A 141 -5.59 15.34 9.94
C GLN A 141 -4.47 15.65 8.94
N LEU A 142 -3.36 16.24 9.41
CA LEU A 142 -2.16 16.43 8.58
C LEU A 142 -1.58 15.11 8.04
N LEU A 143 -1.51 14.08 8.89
CA LEU A 143 -1.02 12.76 8.46
C LEU A 143 -1.93 12.13 7.40
N LEU A 144 -3.25 12.33 7.50
CA LEU A 144 -4.20 11.86 6.48
C LEU A 144 -3.99 12.58 5.14
N ILE A 145 -3.84 13.91 5.15
CA ILE A 145 -3.59 14.69 3.93
C ILE A 145 -2.26 14.28 3.28
N LYS A 146 -1.20 14.11 4.08
CA LYS A 146 0.11 13.62 3.61
C LYS A 146 0.01 12.22 3.00
N ARG A 147 -0.76 11.32 3.62
CA ARG A 147 -1.02 9.96 3.09
C ARG A 147 -1.73 10.00 1.74
N ILE A 148 -2.76 10.84 1.57
CA ILE A 148 -3.51 10.97 0.31
C ILE A 148 -2.59 11.45 -0.82
N ARG A 149 -1.76 12.46 -0.57
CA ARG A 149 -0.76 12.94 -1.53
C ARG A 149 0.22 11.83 -1.93
N ASP A 150 0.73 11.08 -0.96
CA ASP A 150 1.73 10.03 -1.20
C ASP A 150 1.12 8.82 -1.93
N LEU A 151 -0.17 8.51 -1.71
CA LEU A 151 -0.91 7.51 -2.48
C LEU A 151 -1.04 7.90 -3.95
N SER A 152 -1.30 9.18 -4.24
CA SER A 152 -1.32 9.70 -5.61
C SER A 152 0.06 9.62 -6.28
N ALA A 153 1.14 9.77 -5.52
CA ALA A 153 2.51 9.59 -6.02
C ALA A 153 2.86 8.10 -6.29
N LYS A 154 2.41 7.17 -5.44
CA LYS A 154 2.62 5.72 -5.66
C LYS A 154 1.99 5.20 -6.94
N LYS A 155 0.84 5.74 -7.35
CA LYS A 155 0.23 5.44 -8.66
C LYS A 155 1.08 5.90 -9.86
N ARG A 156 2.04 6.81 -9.65
CA ARG A 156 3.00 7.27 -10.69
C ARG A 156 4.33 6.50 -10.66
N CYS A 157 4.60 5.75 -9.60
CA CYS A 157 5.79 4.92 -9.47
C CYS A 157 5.46 3.47 -9.84
N THR A 158 5.22 3.20 -11.12
CA THR A 158 5.50 1.88 -11.68
C THR A 158 7.01 1.72 -11.74
N ILE A 159 7.65 1.43 -10.60
CA ILE A 159 9.02 0.92 -10.62
C ILE A 159 8.93 -0.46 -11.26
N VAL A 160 9.01 -0.49 -12.58
CA VAL A 160 9.14 -1.73 -13.35
C VAL A 160 10.52 -2.25 -12.98
N GLN A 161 10.56 -3.30 -12.17
CA GLN A 161 11.78 -3.99 -11.81
C GLN A 161 12.43 -4.51 -13.12
N ARG A 162 13.44 -3.79 -13.63
CA ARG A 162 14.20 -4.21 -14.81
C ARG A 162 15.09 -5.38 -14.44
N LYS A 163 15.22 -6.36 -15.34
CA LYS A 163 16.14 -7.47 -15.12
C LYS A 163 17.56 -6.94 -15.22
N ILE A 164 18.48 -7.46 -14.42
CA ILE A 164 19.91 -7.07 -14.44
C ILE A 164 20.52 -7.24 -15.84
N SER A 165 19.98 -8.14 -16.68
CA SER A 165 20.35 -8.31 -18.08
C SER A 165 20.18 -7.05 -18.93
N ASP A 166 19.27 -6.14 -18.56
CA ASP A 166 18.94 -4.95 -19.35
C ASP A 166 20.03 -3.86 -19.25
N TYR A 167 21.01 -4.04 -18.36
CA TYR A 167 22.16 -3.14 -18.18
C TYR A 167 23.44 -3.61 -18.88
N SER A 168 23.41 -4.72 -19.62
CA SER A 168 24.62 -5.32 -20.22
C SER A 168 24.91 -4.87 -21.66
N LEU A 169 24.27 -3.80 -22.14
CA LEU A 169 24.54 -3.20 -23.45
C LEU A 169 24.67 -1.68 -23.30
N GLN A 170 25.81 -1.24 -22.75
CA GLN A 170 26.32 0.12 -22.97
C GLN A 170 27.84 0.12 -22.95
#